data_AF-A0A2H3IWA6-F1
#
_entry.id   AF-A0A2H3IWA6-F1
#
_cell.length_a   1.000
_cell.length_b   1.000
_cell.length_c   1.000
_cell.angle_alpha   90.00
_cell.angle_beta   90.00
_cell.angle_gamma   90.00
#
_symmetry.space_group_name_H-M   'P 1'
#
loop_
_entity.id
_entity.type
_entity.pdbx_description
1 polymer ?
#
loop_
_entity_poly.entity_id
_entity_poly.type
_entity_poly.pdbx_seq_one_letter_code
_entity_poly.pdbx_strand_id
1 'polypeptide(L)'
;MRSFIFAALGVAIAVLPSPAAALPSDSVLSARNPSPAVPVVPRAPGPSPAWRRHEARAPVPSNYKRSKREQLPIAPVQDISQQLCPLSMSVCPLSASKPGSLSEWIEQGFECVDLTEDLTSCGGCGSLDTQYDCTAIPGALGVSCQASNCRVHSCKSGFTLAPDGKTCVSSQ
;
A
#
# COMPACT_ATOMS: atom_id res chain seq x y z
N MET A 1 -37.53 -49.66 -21.01
CA MET A 1 -36.95 -49.99 -19.69
C MET A 1 -35.46 -50.22 -19.88
N ARG A 2 -34.62 -49.22 -19.61
CA ARG A 2 -33.16 -49.32 -19.74
C ARG A 2 -32.54 -49.07 -18.37
N SER A 3 -32.00 -50.13 -17.79
CA SER A 3 -31.32 -50.13 -16.49
C SER A 3 -30.06 -49.28 -16.53
N PHE A 4 -29.95 -48.32 -15.60
CA PHE A 4 -28.72 -47.61 -15.32
C PHE A 4 -28.10 -48.21 -14.05
N ILE A 5 -26.94 -48.84 -14.20
CA ILE A 5 -26.13 -49.37 -13.12
C ILE A 5 -25.33 -48.19 -12.56
N PHE A 6 -25.61 -47.79 -11.32
CA PHE A 6 -24.85 -46.79 -10.58
C PHE A 6 -23.53 -47.42 -10.11
N ALA A 7 -22.40 -47.03 -10.71
CA ALA A 7 -21.08 -47.31 -10.18
C ALA A 7 -20.75 -46.25 -9.12
N ALA A 8 -20.82 -46.63 -7.85
CA ALA A 8 -20.37 -45.83 -6.72
C ALA A 8 -18.83 -45.80 -6.68
N LEU A 9 -18.22 -44.71 -7.14
CA LEU A 9 -16.80 -44.43 -6.96
C LEU A 9 -16.61 -43.82 -5.56
N GLY A 10 -16.15 -44.65 -4.62
CA GLY A 10 -15.77 -44.23 -3.29
C GLY A 10 -14.53 -43.33 -3.34
N VAL A 11 -14.65 -42.12 -2.79
CA VAL A 11 -13.53 -41.20 -2.58
C VAL A 11 -12.78 -41.62 -1.32
N ALA A 12 -11.59 -42.18 -1.48
CA ALA A 12 -10.68 -42.43 -0.37
C ALA A 12 -9.98 -41.13 0.02
N ILE A 13 -10.35 -40.55 1.17
CA ILE A 13 -9.68 -39.37 1.74
C ILE A 13 -8.40 -39.85 2.44
N ALA A 14 -7.25 -39.63 1.81
CA ALA A 14 -5.95 -39.82 2.44
C ALA A 14 -5.64 -38.61 3.35
N VAL A 15 -5.72 -38.82 4.66
CA VAL A 15 -5.28 -37.82 5.66
C VAL A 15 -3.76 -37.90 5.77
N LEU A 16 -3.06 -36.86 5.29
CA LEU A 16 -1.62 -36.70 5.47
C LEU A 16 -1.33 -36.10 6.86
N PRO A 17 -0.36 -36.64 7.63
CA PRO A 17 0.02 -36.09 8.93
C PRO A 17 0.89 -34.83 8.78
N SER A 18 0.53 -33.78 9.51
CA SER A 18 1.29 -32.53 9.66
C SER A 18 2.63 -32.76 10.36
N PRO A 19 3.76 -32.27 9.84
CA PRO A 19 4.99 -32.19 10.62
C PRO A 19 4.99 -30.93 11.49
N ALA A 20 4.88 -31.13 12.80
CA ALA A 20 5.18 -30.11 13.81
C ALA A 20 6.69 -29.89 13.86
N ALA A 21 7.18 -28.83 13.19
CA ALA A 21 8.57 -28.41 13.30
C ALA A 21 8.73 -27.48 14.50
N ALA A 22 9.55 -27.93 15.45
CA ALA A 22 9.90 -27.28 16.69
C ALA A 22 10.64 -25.94 16.49
N LEU A 23 10.32 -24.96 17.35
CA LEU A 23 11.04 -23.69 17.47
C LEU A 23 12.36 -23.91 18.24
N PRO A 24 13.51 -23.42 17.75
CA PRO A 24 14.71 -23.31 18.58
C PRO A 24 14.68 -22.03 19.41
N SER A 25 14.61 -22.22 20.73
CA SER A 25 14.84 -21.21 21.75
C SER A 25 16.34 -21.10 22.01
N ASP A 26 16.96 -19.96 21.77
CA ASP A 26 18.29 -19.65 22.32
C ASP A 26 18.46 -18.15 22.55
N SER A 27 17.95 -17.69 23.70
CA SER A 27 18.15 -16.35 24.24
C SER A 27 19.45 -16.30 25.04
N VAL A 28 20.60 -16.14 24.39
CA VAL A 28 21.86 -15.88 25.10
C VAL A 28 21.98 -14.39 25.42
N LEU A 29 21.39 -13.98 26.55
CA LEU A 29 21.62 -12.68 27.18
C LEU A 29 23.07 -12.61 27.68
N SER A 30 23.93 -11.89 26.96
CA SER A 30 25.29 -11.59 27.39
C SER A 30 25.26 -10.50 28.47
N ALA A 31 25.55 -10.88 29.71
CA ALA A 31 25.65 -9.97 30.85
C ALA A 31 26.86 -9.03 30.70
N ARG A 32 26.64 -7.71 30.79
CA ARG A 32 27.73 -6.72 30.84
C ARG A 32 28.39 -6.75 32.22
N ASN A 33 29.72 -6.87 32.22
CA ASN A 33 30.56 -6.80 33.42
C ASN A 33 30.34 -5.47 34.19
N PRO A 34 30.16 -5.49 35.52
CA PRO A 34 30.11 -4.26 36.30
C PRO A 34 31.51 -3.61 36.38
N SER A 35 31.59 -2.32 36.06
CA SER A 35 32.79 -1.50 36.28
C SER A 35 33.05 -1.30 37.78
N PRO A 36 34.31 -1.14 38.21
CA PRO A 36 34.63 -0.89 39.60
C PRO A 36 34.07 0.46 40.07
N ALA A 37 33.37 0.43 41.21
CA ALA A 37 32.79 1.61 41.83
C ALA A 37 33.88 2.55 42.37
N VAL A 38 33.94 3.77 41.84
CA VAL A 38 34.75 4.85 42.42
C VAL A 38 33.96 5.44 43.60
N PRO A 39 34.55 5.59 44.80
CA PRO A 39 33.86 6.21 45.92
C PRO A 39 33.59 7.69 45.64
N VAL A 40 32.30 8.05 45.60
CA VAL A 40 31.84 9.43 45.45
C VAL A 40 31.89 10.10 46.81
N VAL A 41 32.84 11.03 47.01
CA VAL A 41 32.87 11.91 48.18
C VAL A 41 31.92 13.09 47.92
N PRO A 42 30.91 13.35 48.74
CA PRO A 42 30.06 14.53 48.57
C PRO A 42 30.85 15.79 48.92
N ARG A 43 31.21 16.59 47.91
CA ARG A 43 31.65 17.98 48.11
C ARG A 43 30.42 18.86 48.32
N ALA A 44 30.36 19.54 49.46
CA ALA A 44 29.36 20.59 49.68
C ALA A 44 29.43 21.64 48.55
N PRO A 45 28.29 22.09 48.00
CA PRO A 45 28.29 23.22 47.07
C PRO A 45 28.77 24.47 47.82
N GLY A 46 29.86 25.08 47.37
CA GLY A 46 30.23 26.41 47.81
C GLY A 46 29.14 27.43 47.41
N PRO A 47 28.99 28.53 48.14
CA PRO A 47 27.99 29.55 47.79
C PRO A 47 28.30 30.14 46.41
N SER A 48 27.34 30.01 45.49
CA SER A 48 27.42 30.64 44.17
C SER A 48 27.55 32.16 44.32
N PRO A 49 28.45 32.85 43.57
CA PRO A 49 28.50 34.30 43.58
C PRO A 49 27.16 34.85 43.10
N ALA A 50 26.60 35.75 43.90
CA ALA A 50 25.37 36.41 43.59
C ALA A 50 25.57 37.32 42.35
N TRP A 51 24.77 37.08 41.31
CA TRP A 51 24.50 38.00 40.19
C TRP A 51 25.64 38.30 39.22
N ARG A 52 25.78 37.47 38.17
CA ARG A 52 25.86 38.04 36.82
C ARG A 52 24.45 38.06 36.26
N ARG A 53 23.80 39.21 36.36
CA ARG A 53 22.63 39.54 35.55
C ARG A 53 23.07 39.29 34.10
N HIS A 54 22.56 38.26 33.45
CA HIS A 54 22.66 38.16 32.01
C HIS A 54 21.77 39.28 31.46
N GLU A 55 22.38 40.45 31.25
CA GLU A 55 21.74 41.55 30.54
C GLU A 55 21.25 40.97 29.21
N ALA A 56 19.94 40.88 29.03
CA ALA A 56 19.39 40.46 27.75
C ALA A 56 19.88 41.46 26.70
N ARG A 57 20.66 40.99 25.73
CA ARG A 57 21.06 41.85 24.61
C ARG A 57 19.79 42.37 23.96
N ALA A 58 19.69 43.69 23.82
CA ALA A 58 18.57 44.31 23.13
C ALA A 58 18.44 43.69 21.72
N PRO A 59 17.22 43.38 21.25
CA PRO A 59 17.03 42.86 19.90
C PRO A 59 17.55 43.91 18.90
N VAL A 60 18.58 43.53 18.14
CA VAL A 60 19.12 44.37 17.07
C VAL A 60 18.31 44.08 15.81
N PRO A 61 17.75 45.08 15.11
CA PRO A 61 17.03 44.84 13.86
C PRO A 61 18.00 44.23 12.84
N SER A 62 17.67 43.04 12.32
CA SER A 62 18.43 42.48 11.21
C SER A 62 18.05 43.22 9.93
N ASN A 63 19.00 43.96 9.36
CA ASN A 63 18.85 44.61 8.04
C ASN A 63 18.88 43.62 6.87
N TYR A 64 18.87 42.31 7.16
CA TYR A 64 18.73 41.30 6.13
C TYR A 64 17.26 41.25 5.68
N LYS A 65 17.03 41.60 4.41
CA LYS A 65 15.76 41.31 3.73
C LYS A 65 15.48 39.82 3.90
N ARG A 66 14.51 39.48 4.75
CA ARG A 66 13.98 38.10 4.83
C ARG A 66 13.41 37.78 3.45
N SER A 67 14.17 37.02 2.66
CA SER A 67 13.56 36.33 1.53
C SER A 67 12.49 35.43 2.12
N LYS A 68 11.22 35.77 1.86
CA LYS A 68 10.10 34.96 2.28
C LYS A 68 10.22 33.68 1.46
N ARG A 69 10.84 32.64 2.05
CA ARG A 69 10.82 31.32 1.45
C ARG A 69 9.35 30.99 1.27
N GLU A 70 8.90 30.85 0.04
CA GLU A 70 7.57 30.35 -0.25
C GLU A 70 7.50 28.94 0.35
N GLN A 71 6.97 28.84 1.56
CA GLN A 71 6.49 27.57 2.08
C GLN A 71 5.21 27.29 1.33
N LEU A 72 5.27 26.31 0.41
CA LEU A 72 4.08 25.67 -0.10
C LEU A 72 3.24 25.23 1.11
N PRO A 73 1.94 25.55 1.17
CA PRO A 73 1.07 25.06 2.21
C PRO A 73 1.22 23.55 2.30
N ILE A 74 1.43 23.04 3.52
CA ILE A 74 1.22 21.62 3.81
C ILE A 74 -0.31 21.47 3.84
N ALA A 75 -0.94 21.51 2.67
CA ALA A 75 -2.26 20.93 2.56
C ALA A 75 -2.05 19.45 2.89
N PRO A 76 -2.71 18.89 3.91
CA PRO A 76 -2.85 17.44 3.92
C PRO A 76 -3.42 17.08 2.56
N VAL A 77 -2.64 16.43 1.71
CA VAL A 77 -3.20 15.75 0.55
C VAL A 77 -3.98 14.62 1.17
N GLN A 78 -5.20 14.91 1.62
CA GLN A 78 -6.07 13.85 2.06
C GLN A 78 -6.35 13.03 0.81
N ASP A 79 -5.90 11.79 0.85
CA ASP A 79 -6.25 10.81 -0.15
C ASP A 79 -7.78 10.69 -0.12
N ILE A 80 -8.44 11.20 -1.17
CA ILE A 80 -9.90 11.23 -1.30
C ILE A 80 -10.48 9.83 -1.11
N SER A 81 -9.70 8.80 -1.47
CA SER A 81 -10.04 7.40 -1.25
C SER A 81 -10.32 7.09 0.22
N GLN A 82 -9.51 7.60 1.16
CA GLN A 82 -9.69 7.36 2.59
C GLN A 82 -10.91 8.09 3.19
N GLN A 83 -11.43 9.10 2.49
CA GLN A 83 -12.61 9.85 2.93
C GLN A 83 -13.91 9.24 2.41
N LEU A 84 -13.87 8.66 1.20
CA LEU A 84 -15.05 8.15 0.50
C LEU A 84 -15.21 6.64 0.60
N CYS A 85 -14.11 5.90 0.72
CA CYS A 85 -14.09 4.45 0.69
C CYS A 85 -13.60 3.84 2.00
N PRO A 86 -13.99 2.59 2.29
CA PRO A 86 -13.40 1.81 3.37
C PRO A 86 -11.89 1.69 3.24
N LEU A 87 -11.23 1.33 4.35
CA LEU A 87 -9.80 1.06 4.36
C LEU A 87 -9.43 0.05 3.28
N SER A 88 -8.26 0.24 2.66
CA SER A 88 -7.70 -0.57 1.56
C SER A 88 -8.43 -0.54 0.20
N MET A 89 -9.50 0.24 0.05
CA MET A 89 -10.14 0.47 -1.25
C MET A 89 -9.75 1.83 -1.84
N SER A 90 -9.82 1.93 -3.16
CA SER A 90 -9.60 3.18 -3.88
C SER A 90 -10.89 3.69 -4.50
N VAL A 91 -11.03 5.01 -4.56
CA VAL A 91 -12.19 5.63 -5.18
C VAL A 91 -11.98 5.75 -6.70
N CYS A 92 -12.94 5.26 -7.47
CA CYS A 92 -12.99 5.44 -8.92
C CYS A 92 -14.25 6.19 -9.35
N PRO A 93 -14.14 7.13 -10.29
CA PRO A 93 -15.29 7.90 -10.72
C PRO A 93 -16.14 7.04 -11.66
N LEU A 94 -17.45 7.23 -11.63
CA LEU A 94 -18.35 6.58 -12.59
C LEU A 94 -18.32 7.27 -13.96
N SER A 95 -17.78 8.48 -14.01
CA SER A 95 -17.60 9.27 -15.24
C SER A 95 -16.19 9.11 -15.81
N ALA A 96 -16.04 9.35 -17.12
CA ALA A 96 -14.75 9.31 -17.81
C ALA A 96 -13.82 10.51 -17.51
N SER A 97 -14.11 11.28 -16.46
CA SER A 97 -13.35 12.45 -16.02
C SER A 97 -13.10 12.39 -14.52
N LYS A 98 -11.89 12.75 -14.10
CA LYS A 98 -11.52 12.78 -12.68
C LYS A 98 -12.05 14.07 -12.02
N PRO A 99 -12.91 13.98 -11.00
CA PRO A 99 -13.41 15.15 -10.29
C PRO A 99 -12.27 15.88 -9.56
N GLY A 100 -12.35 17.21 -9.52
CA GLY A 100 -11.34 18.07 -8.90
C GLY A 100 -11.55 18.31 -7.41
N SER A 101 -12.76 18.04 -6.90
CA SER A 101 -13.13 18.32 -5.50
C SER A 101 -14.02 17.24 -4.90
N LEU A 102 -14.03 17.13 -3.57
CA LEU A 102 -14.84 16.13 -2.84
C LEU A 102 -16.34 16.26 -3.13
N SER A 103 -16.86 17.49 -3.22
CA SER A 103 -18.27 17.73 -3.55
C SER A 103 -18.63 17.19 -4.94
N GLU A 104 -17.73 17.38 -5.91
CA GLU A 104 -17.91 16.90 -7.27
C GLU A 104 -17.88 15.37 -7.35
N TRP A 105 -17.03 14.72 -6.56
CA TRP A 105 -17.04 13.26 -6.40
C TRP A 105 -18.41 12.74 -5.91
N ILE A 106 -19.02 13.41 -4.93
CA ILE A 106 -20.33 13.04 -4.39
C ILE A 106 -21.44 13.27 -5.41
N GLU A 107 -21.40 14.36 -6.16
CA GLU A 107 -22.40 14.71 -7.17
C GLU A 107 -22.35 13.82 -8.42
N GLN A 108 -21.14 13.56 -8.94
CA GLN A 108 -20.94 12.74 -10.15
C GLN A 108 -21.02 11.24 -9.88
N GLY A 109 -20.91 10.86 -8.60
CA GLY A 109 -20.94 9.47 -8.18
C GLY A 109 -19.58 8.78 -8.34
N PHE A 110 -19.36 7.82 -7.46
CA PHE A 110 -18.13 7.06 -7.38
C PHE A 110 -18.41 5.63 -6.96
N GLU A 111 -17.45 4.77 -7.26
CA GLU A 111 -17.39 3.42 -6.74
C GLU A 111 -16.09 3.21 -5.97
N CYS A 112 -16.15 2.31 -4.99
CA CYS A 112 -14.98 1.87 -4.25
C CYS A 112 -14.56 0.53 -4.81
N VAL A 113 -13.32 0.45 -5.28
CA VAL A 113 -12.77 -0.74 -5.95
C VAL A 113 -11.46 -1.15 -5.30
N ASP A 114 -11.15 -2.44 -5.36
CA ASP A 114 -9.83 -2.95 -5.00
C ASP A 114 -8.94 -2.98 -6.24
N LEU A 115 -8.01 -2.03 -6.34
CA LEU A 115 -7.10 -1.93 -7.48
C LEU A 115 -6.12 -3.10 -7.60
N THR A 116 -6.11 -4.04 -6.65
CA THR A 116 -5.20 -5.19 -6.66
C THR A 116 -5.81 -6.43 -7.32
N GLU A 117 -7.14 -6.51 -7.38
CA GLU A 117 -7.88 -7.70 -7.85
C GLU A 117 -9.07 -7.40 -8.77
N ASP A 118 -9.56 -6.15 -8.84
CA ASP A 118 -10.65 -5.78 -9.72
C ASP A 118 -10.22 -5.83 -11.20
N LEU A 119 -11.02 -6.50 -12.02
CA LEU A 119 -10.77 -6.68 -13.45
C LEU A 119 -10.93 -5.41 -14.26
N THR A 120 -11.88 -4.55 -13.91
CA THR A 120 -12.18 -3.31 -14.64
C THR A 120 -11.47 -2.11 -14.05
N SER A 121 -10.82 -2.26 -12.89
CA SER A 121 -10.03 -1.21 -12.25
C SER A 121 -8.70 -1.73 -11.70
N CYS A 122 -7.96 -2.49 -12.52
CA CYS A 122 -6.71 -3.12 -12.11
C CYS A 122 -5.54 -2.13 -12.11
N GLY A 123 -5.09 -1.70 -10.93
CA GLY A 123 -3.98 -0.74 -10.77
C GLY A 123 -4.34 0.71 -11.07
N GLY A 124 -5.60 0.99 -11.38
CA GLY A 124 -6.15 2.31 -11.63
C GLY A 124 -7.62 2.22 -12.04
N CYS A 125 -8.28 3.35 -12.27
CA CYS A 125 -9.69 3.36 -12.63
C CYS A 125 -9.88 3.12 -14.12
N GLY A 126 -10.51 2.01 -14.52
CA GLY A 126 -10.79 1.72 -15.93
C GLY A 126 -11.75 2.72 -16.58
N SER A 127 -12.58 3.38 -15.77
CA SER A 127 -13.44 4.48 -16.21
C SER A 127 -12.66 5.68 -16.73
N LEU A 128 -11.47 5.94 -16.21
CA LEU A 128 -10.59 7.04 -16.62
C LEU A 128 -9.64 6.63 -17.75
N ASP A 129 -9.13 5.40 -17.68
CA ASP A 129 -8.20 4.89 -18.66
C ASP A 129 -8.39 3.39 -18.84
N THR A 130 -8.70 3.00 -20.07
CA THR A 130 -8.97 1.60 -20.44
C THR A 130 -7.77 0.68 -20.25
N GLN A 131 -6.56 1.22 -20.06
CA GLN A 131 -5.38 0.41 -19.72
C GLN A 131 -5.54 -0.35 -18.39
N TYR A 132 -6.37 0.15 -17.48
CA TYR A 132 -6.66 -0.49 -16.20
C TYR A 132 -7.85 -1.45 -16.27
N ASP A 133 -8.56 -1.51 -17.40
CA ASP A 133 -9.60 -2.51 -17.64
C ASP A 133 -9.00 -3.72 -18.36
N CYS A 134 -8.69 -4.78 -17.60
CA CYS A 134 -8.14 -6.01 -18.14
C CYS A 134 -9.11 -6.71 -19.10
N THR A 135 -10.41 -6.42 -19.02
CA THR A 135 -11.42 -7.03 -19.91
C THR A 135 -11.42 -6.38 -21.30
N ALA A 136 -10.87 -5.17 -21.42
CA ALA A 136 -10.73 -4.45 -22.69
C ALA A 136 -9.54 -4.93 -23.55
N ILE A 137 -8.72 -5.88 -23.07
CA ILE A 137 -7.54 -6.36 -23.79
C ILE A 137 -7.96 -7.05 -25.11
N PRO A 138 -7.51 -6.57 -26.28
CA PRO A 138 -7.90 -7.13 -27.57
C PRO A 138 -7.47 -8.59 -27.72
N GLY A 139 -8.38 -9.43 -28.20
CA GLY A 139 -8.10 -10.85 -28.45
C GLY A 139 -7.97 -11.71 -27.18
N ALA A 140 -7.99 -11.14 -25.98
CA ALA A 140 -7.98 -11.91 -24.75
C ALA A 140 -9.29 -12.66 -24.54
N LEU A 141 -9.20 -13.88 -24.00
CA LEU A 141 -10.33 -14.73 -23.64
C LEU A 141 -10.42 -14.89 -22.11
N GLY A 142 -9.27 -15.14 -21.46
CA GLY A 142 -9.17 -15.27 -20.01
C GLY A 142 -8.15 -14.28 -19.45
N VAL A 143 -8.59 -13.44 -18.53
CA VAL A 143 -7.78 -12.40 -17.89
C VAL A 143 -7.95 -12.43 -16.37
N SER A 144 -6.98 -11.88 -15.65
CA SER A 144 -7.07 -11.62 -14.22
C SER A 144 -6.32 -10.34 -13.85
N CYS A 145 -6.77 -9.65 -12.81
CA CYS A 145 -5.95 -8.66 -12.12
C CYS A 145 -5.14 -9.37 -11.01
N GLN A 146 -3.82 -9.14 -10.98
CA GLN A 146 -2.95 -9.70 -9.94
C GLN A 146 -1.95 -8.64 -9.49
N ALA A 147 -2.02 -8.25 -8.21
CA ALA A 147 -1.15 -7.23 -7.63
C ALA A 147 -1.10 -5.96 -8.51
N SER A 148 -2.28 -5.46 -8.87
CA SER A 148 -2.46 -4.25 -9.68
C SER A 148 -1.90 -4.33 -11.10
N ASN A 149 -1.79 -5.55 -11.65
CA ASN A 149 -1.35 -5.77 -13.02
C ASN A 149 -2.29 -6.73 -13.74
N CYS A 150 -2.71 -6.36 -14.95
CA CYS A 150 -3.41 -7.27 -15.84
C CYS A 150 -2.51 -8.42 -16.29
N ARG A 151 -3.07 -9.64 -16.25
CA ARG A 151 -2.48 -10.87 -16.76
C ARG A 151 -3.45 -11.55 -17.69
N VAL A 152 -2.95 -12.01 -18.84
CA VAL A 152 -3.71 -12.78 -19.81
C VAL A 152 -3.32 -14.24 -19.70
N HIS A 153 -4.31 -15.11 -19.51
CA HIS A 153 -4.13 -16.56 -19.37
C HIS A 153 -4.46 -17.30 -20.67
N SER A 154 -5.35 -16.76 -21.48
CA SER A 154 -5.75 -17.36 -22.75
C SER A 154 -6.22 -16.32 -23.77
N CYS A 155 -6.00 -16.62 -25.04
CA CYS A 155 -6.42 -15.79 -26.17
C CYS A 155 -7.54 -16.47 -26.97
N LYS A 156 -8.35 -15.66 -27.66
CA LYS A 156 -9.36 -16.12 -28.61
C LYS A 156 -8.69 -16.82 -29.79
N SER A 157 -9.46 -17.62 -30.53
CA SER A 157 -8.98 -18.28 -31.75
C SER A 157 -8.42 -17.25 -32.75
N GLY A 158 -7.29 -17.57 -33.39
CA GLY A 158 -6.57 -16.65 -34.29
C GLY A 158 -5.65 -15.64 -33.59
N PHE A 159 -5.47 -15.76 -32.27
CA PHE A 159 -4.52 -14.99 -31.48
C PHE A 159 -3.62 -15.92 -30.65
N THR A 160 -2.42 -15.45 -30.36
CA THR A 160 -1.43 -16.12 -29.52
C THR A 160 -1.00 -15.20 -28.37
N LEU A 161 -0.74 -15.80 -27.21
CA LEU A 161 -0.30 -15.05 -26.02
C LEU A 161 1.11 -14.51 -26.25
N ALA A 162 1.29 -13.21 -26.06
CA ALA A 162 2.59 -12.58 -26.17
C ALA A 162 3.52 -13.01 -25.01
N PRO A 163 4.86 -12.94 -25.19
CA PRO A 163 5.82 -13.36 -24.16
C PRO A 163 5.72 -12.59 -22.84
N ASP A 164 5.14 -11.38 -22.86
CA ASP A 164 4.91 -10.57 -21.67
C ASP A 164 3.77 -11.09 -20.78
N GLY A 165 2.92 -11.98 -21.31
CA GLY A 165 1.71 -12.48 -20.63
C GLY A 165 0.66 -11.39 -20.38
N LYS A 166 0.71 -10.29 -21.14
CA LYS A 166 -0.18 -9.13 -20.98
C LYS A 166 -1.05 -8.86 -22.21
N THR A 167 -0.66 -9.37 -23.38
CA THR A 167 -1.38 -9.10 -24.63
C THR A 167 -1.57 -10.35 -25.46
N CYS A 168 -2.57 -10.31 -26.34
CA CYS A 168 -2.79 -11.32 -27.38
C CYS A 168 -2.45 -10.70 -28.73
N VAL A 169 -1.58 -11.35 -29.49
CA VAL A 169 -1.18 -10.91 -30.84
C VAL A 169 -1.81 -11.82 -31.89
N SER A 170 -2.29 -11.24 -32.99
CA SER A 170 -2.89 -12.03 -34.07
C SER A 170 -1.85 -13.00 -34.64
N SER A 171 -2.25 -14.25 -34.85
CA SER A 171 -1.39 -15.33 -35.33
C SER A 171 -1.54 -15.59 -36.83
N GLN A 172 -2.09 -14.64 -37.58
CA GLN A 172 -2.35 -14.74 -39.02
C GLN A 172 -1.29 -14.02 -39.84
#